data_AF-A0A1G5UT99-F1
#
_entry.id   AF-A0A1G5UT99-F1
#
_cell.length_a   1.000
_cell.length_b   1.000
_cell.length_c   1.000
_cell.angle_alpha   90.00
_cell.angle_beta   90.00
_cell.angle_gamma   90.00
#
_symmetry.space_group_name_H-M   'P 1'
#
loop_
_entity.id
_entity.type
_entity.pdbx_description
1 polymer ?
#
loop_
_entity_poly.entity_id
_entity_poly.type
_entity_poly.pdbx_seq_one_letter_code
_entity_poly.pdbx_strand_id
1 'polypeptide(L)'
;MGKPLSMDLRERVVGAVSGGMSRRAAARRFGVSAASAVRWTALHRDHGKPAAKPQGGDTRSAKTEASAARIWALHEAAPDITLAELRAMLAAEGIAVAVPTLWRFFARHHHTRKKRPATRKSRIAPTS
;
A
#
# COMPACT_ATOMS: atom_id res chain seq x y z
N MET A 1 11.23 -10.52 4.05
CA MET A 1 10.24 -10.70 5.15
C MET A 1 9.82 -12.15 5.14
N GLY A 2 9.77 -12.83 6.30
CA GLY A 2 9.43 -14.26 6.35
C GLY A 2 7.94 -14.51 6.04
N LYS A 3 7.66 -15.55 5.26
CA LYS A 3 6.28 -15.99 4.97
C LYS A 3 5.61 -16.47 6.27
N PRO A 4 4.36 -16.08 6.56
CA PRO A 4 3.66 -16.56 7.73
C PRO A 4 3.40 -18.07 7.59
N LEU A 5 3.53 -18.80 8.70
CA LEU A 5 3.06 -20.20 8.76
C LEU A 5 1.56 -20.27 8.43
N SER A 6 1.15 -21.38 7.81
CA SER A 6 -0.21 -21.60 7.26
C SER A 6 -1.30 -21.42 8.33
N MET A 7 -2.49 -21.00 7.91
CA MET A 7 -3.63 -20.83 8.83
C MET A 7 -4.02 -22.14 9.51
N ASP A 8 -4.09 -23.24 8.75
CA ASP A 8 -4.37 -24.58 9.28
C ASP A 8 -3.47 -24.95 10.47
N LEU A 9 -2.13 -24.75 10.33
CA LEU A 9 -1.19 -25.08 11.40
C LEU A 9 -1.49 -24.29 12.68
N ARG A 10 -1.88 -23.02 12.53
CA ARG A 10 -2.19 -22.15 13.67
C ARG A 10 -3.49 -22.55 14.33
N GLU A 11 -4.52 -22.86 13.54
CA GLU A 11 -5.82 -23.32 14.01
C GLU A 11 -5.69 -24.64 14.76
N ARG A 12 -4.89 -25.58 14.26
CA ARG A 12 -4.62 -26.86 14.96
C ARG A 12 -3.89 -26.65 16.28
N VAL A 13 -2.91 -25.74 16.34
CA VAL A 13 -2.21 -25.40 17.59
C VAL A 13 -3.17 -24.76 18.59
N VAL A 14 -4.01 -23.82 18.15
CA VAL A 14 -5.02 -23.19 19.01
C VAL A 14 -6.04 -24.22 19.49
N GLY A 15 -6.56 -25.06 18.60
CA GLY A 15 -7.52 -26.12 18.93
C GLY A 15 -6.98 -27.09 19.97
N ALA A 16 -5.70 -27.48 19.87
CA ALA A 16 -5.07 -28.32 20.89
C ALA A 16 -4.96 -27.65 22.25
N VAL A 17 -4.69 -26.33 22.29
CA VAL A 17 -4.66 -25.58 23.55
C VAL A 17 -6.06 -25.41 24.13
N SER A 18 -7.06 -25.12 23.29
CA SER A 18 -8.47 -25.05 23.70
C SER A 18 -8.99 -26.41 24.19
N GLY A 19 -8.46 -27.52 23.65
CA GLY A 19 -8.71 -28.88 24.11
C GLY A 19 -7.93 -29.29 25.38
N GLY A 20 -7.30 -28.34 26.08
CA GLY A 20 -6.69 -28.58 27.39
C GLY A 20 -5.16 -28.76 27.39
N MET A 21 -4.48 -28.76 26.24
CA MET A 21 -3.01 -28.80 26.24
C MET A 21 -2.41 -27.47 26.71
N SER A 22 -1.29 -27.55 27.43
CA SER A 22 -0.48 -26.35 27.66
C SER A 22 0.09 -25.82 26.33
N ARG A 23 0.28 -24.50 26.23
CA ARG A 23 0.84 -23.84 25.04
C ARG A 23 2.21 -24.41 24.64
N ARG A 24 3.04 -24.80 25.61
CA ARG A 24 4.34 -25.45 25.36
C ARG A 24 4.18 -26.88 24.84
N ALA A 25 3.21 -27.64 25.35
CA ALA A 25 2.92 -28.99 24.87
C ALA A 25 2.40 -28.97 23.43
N ALA A 26 1.45 -28.08 23.12
CA ALA A 26 0.97 -27.87 21.76
C ALA A 26 2.12 -27.46 20.82
N ALA A 27 2.97 -26.52 21.24
CA ALA A 27 4.12 -26.10 20.44
C ALA A 27 5.05 -27.27 20.08
N ARG A 28 5.39 -28.14 21.05
CA ARG A 28 6.19 -29.35 20.80
C ARG A 28 5.47 -30.33 19.86
N ARG A 29 4.17 -30.55 20.05
CA ARG A 29 3.36 -31.46 19.22
C ARG A 29 3.35 -31.07 17.74
N PHE A 30 3.31 -29.77 17.46
CA PHE A 30 3.19 -29.25 16.09
C PHE A 30 4.51 -28.71 15.51
N GLY A 31 5.64 -28.89 16.21
CA GLY A 31 6.96 -28.47 15.72
C GLY A 31 7.12 -26.95 15.58
N VAL A 32 6.46 -26.17 16.43
CA VAL A 32 6.55 -24.70 16.42
C VAL A 32 7.18 -24.18 17.71
N SER A 33 7.67 -22.94 17.70
CA SER A 33 8.18 -22.32 18.92
C SER A 33 7.05 -22.03 19.92
N ALA A 34 7.35 -22.14 21.22
CA ALA A 34 6.40 -21.83 22.29
C ALA A 34 5.85 -20.39 22.17
N ALA A 35 6.70 -19.44 21.77
CA ALA A 35 6.31 -18.06 21.53
C ALA A 35 5.27 -17.91 20.41
N SER A 36 5.31 -18.75 19.37
CA SER A 36 4.30 -18.75 18.31
C SER A 36 2.96 -19.30 18.80
N ALA A 37 2.96 -20.40 19.56
CA ALA A 37 1.75 -20.94 20.18
C ALA A 37 1.10 -19.93 21.14
N VAL A 38 1.90 -19.21 21.94
CA VAL A 38 1.41 -18.12 22.80
C VAL A 38 0.77 -17.01 21.97
N ARG A 39 1.45 -16.52 20.93
CA ARG A 39 0.90 -15.44 20.08
C ARG A 39 -0.38 -15.86 19.36
N TRP A 40 -0.45 -17.07 18.81
CA TRP A 40 -1.65 -17.53 18.10
C TRP A 40 -2.85 -17.73 19.01
N THR A 41 -2.63 -18.25 20.22
CA THR A 41 -3.69 -18.39 21.22
C THR A 41 -4.18 -17.03 21.73
N ALA A 42 -3.29 -16.05 21.90
CA ALA A 42 -3.69 -14.68 22.22
C ALA A 42 -4.50 -14.04 21.08
N LEU A 43 -4.04 -14.14 19.84
CA LEU A 43 -4.78 -13.63 18.66
C LEU A 43 -6.16 -14.26 18.52
N HIS A 44 -6.29 -15.57 18.75
CA HIS A 44 -7.58 -16.23 18.71
C HIS A 44 -8.51 -15.76 19.83
N ARG A 45 -7.99 -15.56 21.05
CA ARG A 45 -8.77 -15.00 22.17
C ARG A 45 -9.23 -13.57 21.89
N ASP A 46 -8.34 -12.74 21.36
CA ASP A 46 -8.59 -11.29 21.23
C ASP A 46 -9.37 -10.94 19.94
N HIS A 47 -9.25 -11.76 18.89
CA HIS A 47 -9.81 -11.48 17.56
C HIS A 47 -10.60 -12.64 16.92
N GLY A 48 -10.82 -13.74 17.65
CA GLY A 48 -11.54 -14.93 17.17
C GLY A 48 -10.76 -15.81 16.18
N LYS A 49 -9.59 -15.38 15.69
CA LYS A 49 -8.79 -16.13 14.72
C LYS A 49 -7.29 -15.94 14.93
N PRO A 50 -6.45 -16.99 14.76
CA PRO A 50 -4.99 -16.86 14.85
C PRO A 50 -4.34 -16.30 13.56
N ALA A 51 -5.03 -15.38 12.89
CA ALA A 51 -4.63 -14.88 11.58
C ALA A 51 -3.35 -14.03 11.65
N ALA A 52 -2.51 -14.16 10.62
CA ALA A 52 -1.38 -13.25 10.47
C ALA A 52 -1.90 -11.83 10.22
N LYS A 53 -1.20 -10.82 10.74
CA LYS A 53 -1.44 -9.45 10.31
C LYS A 53 -1.08 -9.31 8.82
N PRO A 54 -1.76 -8.45 8.06
CA PRO A 54 -1.35 -8.11 6.71
C PRO A 54 0.15 -7.75 6.69
N GLN A 55 0.90 -8.38 5.78
CA GLN A 55 2.33 -8.12 5.60
C GLN A 55 2.52 -7.38 4.29
N GLY A 56 3.24 -6.26 4.34
CA GLY A 56 3.43 -5.40 3.17
C GLY A 56 2.19 -4.55 2.86
N GLY A 57 2.08 -4.13 1.61
CA GLY A 57 1.06 -3.18 1.15
C GLY A 57 1.58 -1.74 1.10
N ASP A 58 0.76 -0.85 0.54
CA ASP A 58 1.08 0.58 0.44
C ASP A 58 0.87 1.26 1.79
N THR A 59 1.98 1.67 2.41
CA THR A 59 2.00 2.39 3.70
C THR A 59 2.30 3.87 3.52
N ARG A 60 2.60 4.32 2.30
CA ARG A 60 3.16 5.65 2.03
C ARG A 60 2.22 6.55 1.24
N SER A 61 1.17 6.00 0.64
CA SER A 61 0.22 6.76 -0.18
C SER A 61 -0.86 7.48 0.60
N ALA A 62 -1.14 7.10 1.84
CA ALA A 62 -2.30 7.60 2.59
C ALA A 62 -2.42 9.14 2.56
N LYS A 63 -1.30 9.86 2.68
CA LYS A 63 -1.29 11.33 2.61
C LYS A 63 -1.69 11.87 1.23
N THR A 64 -1.19 11.28 0.15
CA THR A 64 -1.56 11.71 -1.21
C THR A 64 -2.97 11.28 -1.58
N GLU A 65 -3.44 10.12 -1.10
CA GLU A 65 -4.82 9.68 -1.32
C GLU A 65 -5.83 10.58 -0.59
N ALA A 66 -5.52 11.01 0.63
CA ALA A 66 -6.36 11.96 1.38
C ALA A 66 -6.54 13.29 0.63
N SER A 67 -5.56 13.69 -0.19
CA SER A 67 -5.62 14.90 -1.01
C SER A 67 -5.85 14.61 -2.50
N ALA A 68 -6.28 13.40 -2.86
CA ALA A 68 -6.36 12.97 -4.27
C ALA A 68 -7.24 13.89 -5.12
N ALA A 69 -8.43 14.24 -4.64
CA ALA A 69 -9.35 15.14 -5.34
C ALA A 69 -8.69 16.50 -5.64
N ARG A 70 -7.89 17.03 -4.71
CA ARG A 70 -7.21 18.31 -4.90
C ARG A 70 -6.07 18.21 -5.90
N ILE A 71 -5.27 17.14 -5.81
CA ILE A 71 -4.19 16.86 -6.77
C ILE A 71 -4.75 16.77 -8.19
N TRP A 72 -5.89 16.08 -8.36
CA TRP A 72 -6.57 15.98 -9.66
C TRP A 72 -7.12 17.30 -10.15
N ALA A 73 -7.82 18.07 -9.31
CA ALA A 73 -8.35 19.38 -9.69
C ALA A 73 -7.26 20.35 -10.18
N LEU A 74 -6.09 20.36 -9.52
CA LEU A 74 -4.95 21.18 -9.94
C LEU A 74 -4.36 20.71 -11.27
N HIS A 75 -4.29 19.40 -11.48
CA HIS A 75 -3.80 18.83 -12.74
C HIS A 75 -4.76 19.07 -13.92
N GLU A 76 -6.06 18.95 -13.70
CA GLU A 76 -7.09 19.20 -14.73
C GLU A 76 -7.18 20.69 -15.12
N ALA A 77 -7.02 21.58 -14.14
CA ALA A 77 -6.99 23.02 -14.39
C ALA A 77 -5.77 23.46 -15.22
N ALA A 78 -4.65 22.75 -15.11
CA ALA A 78 -3.41 23.03 -15.85
C ALA A 78 -2.75 21.73 -16.33
N PRO A 79 -3.16 21.17 -17.49
CA PRO A 79 -2.68 19.86 -17.97
C PRO A 79 -1.17 19.76 -18.22
N ASP A 80 -0.51 20.89 -18.49
CA ASP A 80 0.95 20.99 -18.70
C ASP A 80 1.74 21.32 -17.44
N ILE A 81 1.10 21.34 -16.26
CA ILE A 81 1.77 21.61 -14.98
C ILE A 81 2.87 20.59 -14.70
N THR A 82 4.05 21.08 -14.29
CA THR A 82 5.12 20.21 -13.84
C THR A 82 4.85 19.70 -12.42
N LEU A 83 5.44 18.55 -12.06
CA LEU A 83 5.31 18.03 -10.69
C LEU A 83 5.90 18.97 -9.62
N ALA A 84 6.85 19.83 -10.00
CA ALA A 84 7.45 20.81 -9.10
C ALA A 84 6.49 21.98 -8.83
N GLU A 85 5.82 22.48 -9.85
CA GLU A 85 4.78 23.50 -9.73
C GLU A 85 3.57 22.96 -8.96
N LEU A 86 3.12 21.75 -9.29
CA LEU A 86 2.04 21.08 -8.56
C LEU A 86 2.36 20.93 -7.07
N ARG A 87 3.60 20.55 -6.74
CA ARG A 87 4.08 20.54 -5.35
C ARG A 87 4.02 21.93 -4.71
N ALA A 88 4.42 22.99 -5.41
CA ALA A 88 4.41 24.35 -4.89
C ALA A 88 2.98 24.83 -4.60
N MET A 89 2.03 24.54 -5.49
CA MET A 89 0.61 24.86 -5.29
C MET A 89 0.02 24.10 -4.10
N LEU A 90 0.28 22.79 -4.00
CA LEU A 90 -0.14 21.99 -2.85
C LEU A 90 0.47 22.51 -1.54
N ALA A 91 1.74 22.93 -1.55
CA ALA A 91 2.39 23.49 -0.37
C ALA A 91 1.78 24.84 0.05
N ALA A 92 1.37 25.68 -0.89
CA ALA A 92 0.66 26.93 -0.60
C ALA A 92 -0.69 26.69 0.10
N GLU A 93 -1.28 25.51 -0.08
CA GLU A 93 -2.51 25.07 0.58
C GLU A 93 -2.25 24.23 1.85
N GLY A 94 -1.00 24.16 2.31
CA GLY A 94 -0.60 23.40 3.50
C GLY A 94 -0.42 21.88 3.27
N ILE A 95 -0.57 21.41 2.03
CA ILE A 95 -0.41 19.99 1.67
C ILE A 95 1.04 19.72 1.25
N ALA A 96 1.89 19.42 2.23
CA ALA A 96 3.30 19.11 1.96
C ALA A 96 3.49 17.71 1.34
N VAL A 97 3.82 17.64 0.05
CA VAL A 97 4.10 16.39 -0.69
C VAL A 97 5.44 16.50 -1.44
N ALA A 98 6.24 15.43 -1.44
CA ALA A 98 7.46 15.38 -2.24
C ALA A 98 7.17 15.02 -3.70
N VAL A 99 7.99 15.52 -4.64
CA VAL A 99 7.84 15.26 -6.08
C VAL A 99 7.79 13.74 -6.41
N PRO A 100 8.66 12.87 -5.85
CA PRO A 100 8.57 11.43 -6.10
C PRO A 100 7.26 10.81 -5.61
N THR A 101 6.65 11.38 -4.57
CA THR A 101 5.36 10.91 -4.06
C THR A 101 4.22 11.28 -5.01
N LEU A 102 4.25 12.48 -5.61
CA LEU A 102 3.33 12.86 -6.69
C LEU A 102 3.52 11.97 -7.93
N TRP A 103 4.76 11.65 -8.29
CA TRP A 103 5.03 10.72 -9.39
C TRP A 103 4.41 9.34 -9.13
N ARG A 104 4.61 8.79 -7.92
CA ARG A 104 3.99 7.51 -7.51
C ARG A 104 2.47 7.59 -7.45
N PHE A 105 1.92 8.75 -7.07
CA PHE A 105 0.48 9.00 -7.09
C PHE A 105 -0.09 8.84 -8.50
N PHE A 106 0.41 9.58 -9.48
CA PHE A 106 -0.06 9.45 -10.86
C PHE A 106 0.17 8.06 -11.45
N ALA A 107 1.33 7.44 -11.18
CA ALA A 107 1.61 6.07 -11.60
C ALA A 107 0.60 5.05 -11.04
N ARG A 108 0.20 5.20 -9.77
CA ARG A 108 -0.81 4.34 -9.11
C ARG A 108 -2.19 4.52 -9.72
N HIS A 109 -2.57 5.73 -10.13
CA HIS A 109 -3.84 6.00 -10.81
C HIS A 109 -3.79 5.71 -12.32
N HIS A 110 -2.76 5.00 -12.81
CA HIS A 110 -2.55 4.69 -14.23
C HIS A 110 -2.54 5.94 -15.13
N HIS A 111 -2.23 7.10 -14.56
CA HIS A 111 -2.12 8.34 -15.31
C HIS A 111 -0.74 8.43 -15.94
N THR A 112 -0.69 8.26 -17.25
CA THR A 112 0.52 8.43 -18.03
C THR A 112 0.33 9.63 -18.95
N ARG A 113 1.25 10.59 -18.88
CA ARG A 113 1.31 11.65 -19.88
C ARG A 113 1.51 11.00 -21.24
N LYS A 114 0.57 11.19 -22.15
CA LYS A 114 0.70 10.72 -23.54
C LYS A 114 1.97 11.31 -24.13
N LYS A 115 3.00 10.47 -24.32
CA LYS A 115 4.22 10.87 -25.00
C LYS A 115 3.92 10.90 -26.50
N ARG A 116 3.75 12.09 -27.08
CA ARG A 116 3.91 12.27 -28.52
C ARG A 116 5.40 12.50 -28.79
N PRO A 117 6.04 11.75 -29.70
CA PRO A 117 7.38 12.11 -30.16
C PRO A 117 7.38 13.57 -30.64
N ALA A 118 8.46 14.30 -30.39
CA ALA A 118 8.63 15.62 -30.98
C ALA A 118 8.76 15.45 -32.50
N THR A 119 7.64 15.55 -33.22
CA THR A 119 7.62 15.53 -34.69
C THR A 119 7.82 16.95 -35.21
N ARG A 120 8.51 17.09 -36.35
CA ARG A 120 8.57 18.37 -37.08
C ARG A 120 7.14 18.84 -37.36
N LYS A 121 6.87 20.14 -37.19
CA LYS A 121 5.60 20.75 -37.62
C LYS A 121 5.33 20.36 -39.07
N SER A 122 4.09 19.99 -39.40
CA SER A 122 3.69 19.82 -40.79
C SER A 122 4.02 21.11 -41.54
N ARG A 123 4.62 20.97 -42.72
CA ARG A 123 4.99 22.12 -43.56
C ARG A 123 3.70 22.89 -43.85
N ILE A 124 3.63 24.14 -43.38
CA ILE A 124 2.54 25.05 -43.75
C ILE A 124 2.73 25.30 -45.25
N ALA A 125 1.85 24.72 -46.08
CA ALA A 125 1.80 25.08 -47.48
C ALA A 125 1.33 26.55 -47.59
N PRO A 126 1.84 27.34 -48.55
CA PRO A 126 1.31 28.66 -48.81
C PRO A 126 -0.20 28.54 -49.04
N THR A 127 -0.98 29.32 -48.30
CA THR A 127 -2.40 29.50 -48.59
C THR A 127 -2.45 30.42 -49.82
N SER A 128 -2.88 29.89 -50.96
CA SER A 128 -3.21 30.68 -52.16
C SER A 128 -4.44 31.53 -51.92
#